data_AF-A0A7S3E7F4-F1
#
_entry.id   AF-A0A7S3E7F4-F1
#
_cell.length_a   1.000
_cell.length_b   1.000
_cell.length_c   1.000
_cell.angle_alpha   90.00
_cell.angle_beta   90.00
_cell.angle_gamma   90.00
#
_symmetry.space_group_name_H-M   'P 1'
#
loop_
_entity.id
_entity.type
_entity.pdbx_description
1 polymer ?
#
loop_
_entity_poly.entity_id
_entity_poly.type
_entity_poly.pdbx_seq_one_letter_code
_entity_poly.pdbx_strand_id
1 'polypeptide(L)'
;MQNKPNQPMNLEEARISKETVKTISQGIPGMTDLKDEVALALASDAEYRVREIIQDATKFMRQSKRSLLTTEDVSAALRLRNVEPLYGLSTKEPLKFVKVSGNTNLFYVADKEVDLSEFIQKDLPPVPNLPSLMAHWLSVEGVQPAISQNPPPETNEMESGGKRKRDVSSQQPEFKPLVKHVLSRELQLYYEHVTKHIVGNDNAQVDLCLKSVAEAPGLQQLLPYFVHFVVTKGNANLKNLKVLKALMRLVHALLANPYFGIEHYCHQLLPVVLTCVVRKKLGKNQSEEDHWSLRDFSAKIVADISSRFSDTYPTLQPRITKTYLGMTSFTSFSKAVFAFWRLPFLNDFILAGALLDVQ
;
A
#
# COMPACT_ATOMS: atom_id res chain seq x y z
N MET A 1 14.94 -30.79 -16.34
CA MET A 1 15.20 -30.49 -17.78
C MET A 1 16.02 -29.22 -17.83
N GLN A 2 17.28 -29.31 -18.26
CA GLN A 2 18.25 -28.22 -18.23
C GLN A 2 17.84 -27.10 -19.19
N ASN A 3 17.69 -25.88 -18.67
CA ASN A 3 17.54 -24.65 -19.44
C ASN A 3 18.79 -24.44 -20.28
N LYS A 4 18.70 -24.71 -21.59
CA LYS A 4 19.73 -24.28 -22.54
C LYS A 4 19.68 -22.75 -22.67
N PRO A 5 20.83 -22.06 -22.67
CA PRO A 5 20.88 -20.63 -22.90
C PRO A 5 20.45 -20.31 -24.33
N ASN A 6 19.69 -19.22 -24.48
CA ASN A 6 19.17 -18.70 -25.74
C ASN A 6 20.27 -18.67 -26.83
N GLN A 7 20.20 -19.61 -27.77
CA GLN A 7 20.89 -19.47 -29.04
C GLN A 7 20.32 -18.23 -29.75
N PRO A 8 21.16 -17.40 -30.40
CA PRO A 8 20.65 -16.34 -31.26
C PRO A 8 19.81 -17.01 -32.34
N MET A 9 18.52 -16.69 -32.38
CA MET A 9 17.64 -17.23 -33.40
C MET A 9 18.11 -16.74 -34.77
N ASN A 10 18.60 -17.65 -35.61
CA ASN A 10 18.86 -17.39 -37.02
C ASN A 10 17.62 -16.71 -37.61
N LEU A 11 17.75 -15.41 -37.89
CA LEU A 11 16.70 -14.54 -38.44
C LEU A 11 16.63 -14.63 -39.97
N GLU A 12 17.43 -15.49 -40.60
CA GLU A 12 17.71 -15.44 -42.03
C GLU A 12 16.81 -16.33 -42.90
N GLU A 13 16.05 -17.27 -42.32
CA GLU A 13 15.10 -18.07 -43.11
C GLU A 13 13.67 -17.68 -42.78
N ALA A 14 12.89 -17.37 -43.83
CA ALA A 14 11.46 -17.15 -43.72
C ALA A 14 10.83 -18.41 -43.11
N ARG A 15 10.11 -18.25 -41.99
CA ARG A 15 9.46 -19.35 -41.28
C ARG A 15 8.26 -19.89 -42.05
N ILE A 16 7.70 -19.06 -42.94
CA ILE A 16 6.62 -19.45 -43.83
C ILE A 16 7.21 -20.29 -44.97
N SER A 17 6.84 -21.58 -45.03
CA SER A 17 7.31 -22.49 -46.08
C SER A 17 6.77 -22.08 -47.44
N LYS A 18 7.60 -22.16 -48.48
CA LYS A 18 7.20 -21.97 -49.89
C LYS A 18 6.03 -22.87 -50.29
N GLU A 19 5.87 -24.03 -49.65
CA GLU A 19 4.75 -24.95 -49.88
C GLU A 19 3.41 -24.32 -49.50
N THR A 20 3.35 -23.52 -48.42
CA THR A 20 2.11 -22.87 -48.00
C THR A 20 1.63 -21.85 -49.03
N VAL A 21 2.55 -21.06 -49.59
CA VAL A 21 2.24 -20.09 -50.66
C VAL A 21 1.79 -20.82 -51.93
N LYS A 22 2.44 -21.93 -52.28
CA LYS A 22 2.01 -22.76 -53.42
C LYS A 22 0.61 -23.33 -53.23
N THR A 23 0.29 -23.87 -52.06
CA THR A 23 -1.05 -24.40 -51.75
C THR A 23 -2.11 -23.30 -51.83
N ILE A 24 -1.82 -22.10 -51.34
CA ILE A 24 -2.74 -20.94 -51.47
C ILE A 24 -2.91 -20.57 -52.95
N SER A 25 -1.83 -20.58 -53.74
CA SER A 25 -1.88 -20.24 -55.17
C SER A 25 -2.73 -21.20 -55.99
N GLN A 26 -2.71 -22.50 -55.67
CA GLN A 26 -3.55 -23.51 -56.31
C GLN A 26 -5.05 -23.35 -55.98
N GLY A 27 -5.37 -22.68 -54.87
CA GLY A 27 -6.75 -22.32 -54.51
C GLY A 27 -7.32 -21.16 -55.33
N ILE A 28 -6.48 -20.40 -56.04
CA ILE A 28 -6.90 -19.30 -56.91
C ILE A 28 -7.23 -19.86 -58.30
N PRO A 29 -8.45 -19.62 -58.83
CA PRO A 29 -8.81 -20.08 -60.17
C PRO A 29 -7.85 -19.54 -61.23
N GLY A 30 -7.21 -20.43 -61.99
CA GLY A 30 -6.37 -20.07 -63.15
C GLY A 30 -4.86 -20.04 -62.91
N MET A 31 -4.36 -20.32 -61.70
CA MET A 31 -2.92 -20.44 -61.42
C MET A 31 -2.56 -21.90 -61.05
N THR A 32 -1.94 -22.62 -61.97
CA THR A 32 -1.59 -24.05 -61.77
C THR A 32 -0.14 -24.29 -61.36
N ASP A 33 0.80 -23.41 -61.72
CA ASP A 33 2.20 -23.61 -61.39
C ASP A 33 2.96 -22.30 -61.12
N LEU A 34 3.39 -22.12 -59.87
CA LEU A 34 4.08 -20.92 -59.40
C LEU A 34 5.56 -21.24 -59.19
N LYS A 35 6.45 -20.51 -59.87
CA LYS A 35 7.91 -20.70 -59.79
C LYS A 35 8.39 -20.58 -58.34
N ASP A 36 9.31 -21.46 -57.94
CA ASP A 36 9.85 -21.52 -56.57
C ASP A 36 10.44 -20.20 -56.07
N GLU A 37 11.10 -19.45 -56.96
CA GLU A 37 11.69 -18.14 -56.64
C GLU A 37 10.63 -17.11 -56.23
N VAL A 38 9.50 -17.10 -56.94
CA VAL A 38 8.37 -16.18 -56.65
C VAL A 38 7.68 -16.59 -55.36
N ALA A 39 7.51 -17.89 -55.13
CA ALA A 39 6.91 -18.39 -53.89
C ALA A 39 7.76 -18.03 -52.65
N LEU A 40 9.09 -18.08 -52.77
CA LEU A 40 10.02 -17.69 -51.69
C LEU A 40 9.98 -16.18 -51.42
N ALA A 41 9.98 -15.35 -52.47
CA ALA A 41 9.90 -13.90 -52.32
C ALA A 41 8.57 -13.45 -51.71
N LEU A 42 7.46 -14.10 -52.08
CA LEU A 42 6.15 -13.77 -51.52
C LEU A 42 6.00 -14.26 -50.07
N ALA A 43 6.61 -15.41 -49.73
CA ALA A 43 6.65 -15.89 -48.35
C ALA A 43 7.40 -14.93 -47.42
N SER A 44 8.52 -14.37 -47.87
CA SER A 44 9.30 -13.42 -47.06
C SER A 44 8.58 -12.07 -46.89
N ASP A 45 7.93 -11.55 -47.93
CA ASP A 45 7.11 -10.32 -47.80
C ASP A 45 5.89 -10.53 -46.89
N ALA A 46 5.17 -11.65 -47.04
CA ALA A 46 4.05 -12.00 -46.16
C ALA A 46 4.47 -12.09 -44.69
N GLU A 47 5.63 -12.70 -44.41
CA GLU A 47 6.16 -12.75 -43.05
C GLU A 47 6.51 -11.36 -42.51
N TYR A 48 7.10 -10.49 -43.33
CA TYR A 48 7.37 -9.11 -42.96
C TYR A 48 6.08 -8.38 -42.54
N ARG A 49 5.01 -8.51 -43.35
CA ARG A 49 3.69 -7.92 -43.04
C ARG A 49 3.08 -8.47 -41.75
N VAL A 50 3.19 -9.77 -41.51
CA VAL A 50 2.71 -10.40 -40.25
C VAL A 50 3.48 -9.84 -39.05
N ARG A 51 4.82 -9.72 -39.15
CA ARG A 51 5.64 -9.15 -38.08
C ARG A 51 5.30 -7.69 -37.80
N GLU A 52 5.05 -6.90 -38.85
CA GLU A 52 4.59 -5.51 -38.71
C GLU A 52 3.26 -5.42 -37.93
N ILE A 53 2.26 -6.24 -38.28
CA ILE A 53 0.97 -6.27 -37.59
C ILE A 53 1.14 -6.68 -36.13
N ILE A 54 1.96 -7.71 -35.85
CA ILE A 54 2.22 -8.17 -34.48
C ILE A 54 2.93 -7.10 -33.64
N GLN A 55 3.86 -6.34 -34.23
CA GLN A 55 4.53 -5.24 -33.54
C GLN A 55 3.53 -4.15 -33.15
N ASP A 56 2.62 -3.78 -34.05
CA ASP A 56 1.58 -2.79 -33.76
C ASP A 56 0.56 -3.31 -32.73
N ALA A 57 0.15 -4.58 -32.83
CA ALA A 57 -0.71 -5.22 -31.83
C ALA A 57 -0.05 -5.27 -30.43
N THR A 58 1.26 -5.49 -30.37
CA THR A 58 2.03 -5.46 -29.11
C THR A 58 2.03 -4.06 -28.49
N LYS A 59 2.01 -2.99 -29.30
CA LYS A 59 1.87 -1.62 -28.79
C LYS A 59 0.50 -1.41 -28.14
N PHE A 60 -0.58 -1.86 -28.79
CA PHE A 60 -1.93 -1.83 -28.21
C PHE A 60 -2.06 -2.63 -26.91
N MET A 61 -1.44 -3.81 -26.85
CA MET A 61 -1.39 -4.64 -25.65
C MET A 61 -0.71 -3.91 -24.47
N ARG A 62 0.47 -3.32 -24.72
CA ARG A 62 1.21 -2.55 -23.70
C ARG A 62 0.46 -1.30 -23.27
N GLN A 63 -0.18 -0.59 -24.20
CA GLN A 63 -1.00 0.58 -23.90
C GLN A 63 -2.24 0.22 -23.07
N SER A 64 -2.77 -1.00 -23.26
CA SER A 64 -3.85 -1.56 -22.44
C SER A 64 -3.40 -2.08 -21.07
N LYS A 65 -2.12 -1.93 -20.70
CA LYS A 65 -1.51 -2.46 -19.46
C LYS A 65 -1.69 -3.97 -19.26
N ARG A 66 -1.78 -4.73 -20.36
CA ARG A 66 -1.90 -6.19 -20.36
C ARG A 66 -0.57 -6.81 -20.82
N SER A 67 -0.30 -8.04 -20.38
CA SER A 67 0.85 -8.84 -20.80
C SER A 67 0.50 -9.94 -21.81
N LEU A 68 -0.80 -10.24 -21.97
CA LEU A 68 -1.32 -11.25 -22.87
C LEU A 68 -1.94 -10.56 -24.10
N LEU A 69 -1.44 -10.92 -25.29
CA LEU A 69 -1.94 -10.41 -26.56
C LEU A 69 -3.29 -11.06 -26.87
N THR A 70 -4.30 -10.23 -27.13
CA THR A 70 -5.67 -10.67 -27.44
C THR A 70 -6.02 -10.42 -28.91
N THR A 71 -7.08 -11.06 -29.40
CA THR A 71 -7.56 -10.87 -30.79
C THR A 71 -8.05 -9.43 -31.03
N GLU A 72 -8.53 -8.75 -29.99
CA GLU A 72 -8.88 -7.33 -30.04
C GLU A 72 -7.67 -6.45 -30.40
N ASP A 73 -6.49 -6.72 -29.82
CA ASP A 73 -5.27 -5.95 -30.09
C ASP A 73 -4.82 -6.11 -31.56
N VAL A 74 -4.96 -7.31 -32.11
CA VAL A 74 -4.67 -7.60 -33.52
C VAL A 74 -5.70 -6.92 -34.43
N SER A 75 -6.99 -6.96 -34.07
CA SER A 75 -8.03 -6.28 -34.85
C SER A 75 -7.84 -4.76 -34.88
N ALA A 76 -7.37 -4.16 -33.78
CA ALA A 76 -7.02 -2.75 -33.72
C ALA A 76 -5.79 -2.43 -34.60
N ALA A 77 -4.79 -3.32 -34.62
CA ALA A 77 -3.64 -3.19 -35.50
C ALA A 77 -4.01 -3.30 -37.00
N LEU A 78 -4.94 -4.19 -37.36
CA LEU A 78 -5.45 -4.29 -38.73
C LEU A 78 -6.17 -3.00 -39.16
N ARG A 79 -7.02 -2.44 -38.29
CA ARG A 79 -7.70 -1.16 -38.53
C ARG A 79 -6.71 -0.02 -38.70
N LEU A 80 -5.65 0.03 -37.89
CA LEU A 80 -4.61 1.06 -37.98
C LEU A 80 -3.92 1.05 -39.35
N ARG A 81 -3.73 -0.13 -39.94
CA ARG A 81 -3.09 -0.29 -41.26
C ARG A 81 -4.07 -0.28 -42.43
N ASN A 82 -5.35 0.04 -42.19
CA ASN A 82 -6.40 0.01 -43.21
C ASN A 82 -6.54 -1.36 -43.90
N VAL A 83 -6.25 -2.45 -43.18
CA VAL A 83 -6.51 -3.81 -43.64
C VAL A 83 -7.95 -4.18 -43.28
N GLU A 84 -8.59 -4.96 -44.15
CA GLU A 84 -9.95 -5.44 -43.92
C GLU A 84 -10.05 -6.20 -42.57
N PRO A 85 -11.07 -5.92 -41.75
CA PRO A 85 -11.23 -6.57 -40.46
C PRO A 85 -11.58 -8.05 -40.62
N LEU A 86 -10.88 -8.90 -39.87
CA LEU A 86 -11.16 -10.33 -39.79
C LEU A 86 -12.27 -10.60 -38.76
N TYR A 87 -13.39 -11.16 -39.21
CA TYR A 87 -14.53 -11.50 -38.38
C TYR A 87 -14.47 -12.96 -37.89
N GLY A 88 -15.21 -13.28 -36.82
CA GLY A 88 -15.34 -14.67 -36.32
C GLY A 88 -14.29 -15.13 -35.29
N LEU A 89 -13.35 -14.26 -34.89
CA LEU A 89 -12.24 -14.60 -33.98
C LEU A 89 -12.42 -14.08 -32.54
N SER A 90 -13.60 -13.59 -32.19
CA SER A 90 -13.88 -13.00 -30.86
C SER A 90 -14.41 -14.03 -29.85
N THR A 91 -14.58 -15.28 -30.27
CA THR A 91 -15.21 -16.33 -29.47
C THR A 91 -14.28 -16.80 -28.35
N LYS A 92 -14.84 -17.07 -27.16
CA LYS A 92 -14.08 -17.61 -26.01
C LYS A 92 -13.67 -19.08 -26.18
N GLU A 93 -14.18 -19.75 -27.20
CA GLU A 93 -13.88 -21.16 -27.47
C GLU A 93 -12.56 -21.27 -28.24
N PRO A 94 -11.62 -22.13 -27.78
CA PRO A 94 -10.37 -22.32 -28.49
C PRO A 94 -10.60 -23.04 -29.82
N LEU A 95 -9.96 -22.54 -30.88
CA LEU A 95 -9.96 -23.19 -32.19
C LEU A 95 -9.34 -24.58 -32.10
N LYS A 96 -10.04 -25.59 -32.61
CA LYS A 96 -9.59 -26.98 -32.65
C LYS A 96 -9.11 -27.34 -34.06
N PHE A 97 -7.80 -27.43 -34.23
CA PHE A 97 -7.19 -27.88 -35.48
C PHE A 97 -7.18 -29.40 -35.54
N VAL A 98 -7.85 -29.97 -36.54
CA VAL A 98 -7.94 -31.43 -36.77
C VAL A 98 -7.15 -31.81 -38.01
N LYS A 99 -6.40 -32.91 -37.95
CA LYS A 99 -5.62 -33.44 -39.07
C LYS A 99 -6.54 -34.15 -40.07
N VAL A 100 -6.29 -33.97 -41.36
CA VAL A 100 -7.02 -34.69 -42.42
C VAL A 100 -6.50 -36.13 -42.54
N SER A 101 -7.42 -37.09 -42.62
CA SER A 101 -7.12 -38.49 -42.85
C SER A 101 -6.38 -38.68 -44.19
N GLY A 102 -5.14 -39.15 -44.17
CA GLY A 102 -4.35 -39.46 -45.37
C GLY A 102 -3.21 -38.49 -45.70
N ASN A 103 -3.15 -37.30 -45.08
CA ASN A 103 -2.04 -36.35 -45.25
C ASN A 103 -1.54 -35.85 -43.89
N THR A 104 -0.24 -36.02 -43.59
CA THR A 104 0.34 -35.64 -42.29
C THR A 104 0.45 -34.14 -42.06
N ASN A 105 0.43 -33.35 -43.14
CA ASN A 105 0.76 -31.91 -43.10
C ASN A 105 -0.45 -31.00 -43.30
N LEU A 106 -1.66 -31.56 -43.45
CA LEU A 106 -2.87 -30.80 -43.75
C LEU A 106 -3.82 -30.81 -42.55
N PHE A 107 -4.18 -29.61 -42.09
CA PHE A 107 -5.06 -29.37 -40.94
C PHE A 107 -6.25 -28.54 -41.40
N TYR A 108 -7.41 -28.80 -40.82
CA TYR A 108 -8.60 -27.97 -40.98
C TYR A 108 -9.12 -27.56 -39.60
N VAL A 109 -9.86 -26.45 -39.56
CA VAL A 109 -10.58 -26.01 -38.36
C VAL A 109 -11.88 -26.80 -38.32
N ALA A 110 -12.07 -27.60 -37.27
CA ALA A 110 -13.30 -28.38 -37.12
C ALA A 110 -14.41 -27.48 -36.59
N ASP A 111 -15.33 -27.09 -37.47
CA ASP A 111 -16.55 -26.37 -37.12
C ASP A 111 -17.65 -27.37 -36.78
N LYS A 112 -18.19 -27.25 -35.57
CA LYS A 112 -19.36 -28.02 -35.16
C LYS A 112 -20.61 -27.24 -35.53
N GLU A 113 -21.45 -27.85 -36.35
CA GLU A 113 -22.81 -27.36 -36.57
C GLU A 113 -23.60 -27.47 -35.26
N VAL A 114 -24.24 -26.38 -34.85
CA VAL A 114 -25.06 -26.29 -33.63
C VAL A 114 -26.49 -25.99 -34.07
N ASP A 115 -27.47 -26.70 -33.50
CA ASP A 115 -28.88 -26.39 -33.77
C ASP A 115 -29.26 -25.05 -33.15
N LEU A 116 -29.97 -24.22 -33.92
CA LEU A 116 -30.41 -22.90 -33.49
C LEU A 116 -31.40 -22.99 -32.33
N SER A 117 -32.21 -24.05 -32.29
CA SER A 117 -33.18 -24.30 -31.21
C SER A 117 -32.46 -24.51 -29.87
N GLU A 118 -31.38 -25.30 -29.88
CA GLU A 118 -30.55 -25.56 -28.70
C GLU A 118 -29.80 -24.30 -28.24
N PHE A 119 -29.32 -23.48 -29.18
CA PHE A 119 -28.63 -22.23 -28.86
C PHE A 119 -29.55 -21.21 -28.18
N ILE A 120 -30.80 -21.07 -28.65
CA ILE A 120 -31.77 -20.14 -28.07
C ILE A 120 -32.21 -20.57 -26.66
N GLN A 121 -32.29 -21.88 -26.42
CA GLN A 121 -32.65 -22.43 -25.10
C GLN A 121 -31.52 -22.38 -24.08
N LYS A 122 -30.30 -22.04 -24.49
CA LYS A 122 -29.14 -21.98 -23.60
C LYS A 122 -29.29 -20.82 -22.61
N ASP A 123 -29.12 -21.14 -21.32
CA ASP A 123 -29.16 -20.13 -20.26
C ASP A 123 -28.08 -19.06 -20.44
N LEU A 124 -28.45 -17.83 -20.08
CA LEU A 124 -27.56 -16.69 -20.11
C LEU A 124 -26.40 -16.89 -19.11
N PRO A 125 -25.16 -16.50 -19.46
CA PRO A 125 -24.04 -16.60 -18.55
C PRO A 125 -24.22 -15.67 -17.34
N PRO A 126 -23.69 -16.03 -16.16
CA PRO A 126 -23.74 -15.16 -15.00
C PRO A 126 -22.91 -13.89 -15.23
N VAL A 127 -23.46 -12.75 -14.78
CA VAL A 127 -22.80 -11.45 -14.89
C VAL A 127 -21.83 -11.29 -13.73
N PRO A 128 -20.57 -10.86 -13.96
CA PRO A 128 -19.64 -10.55 -12.88
C PRO A 128 -20.09 -9.33 -12.07
N ASN A 129 -19.66 -9.25 -10.82
CA ASN A 129 -19.91 -8.07 -9.98
C ASN A 129 -19.23 -6.82 -10.56
N LEU A 130 -19.83 -5.66 -10.28
CA LEU A 130 -19.24 -4.37 -10.64
C LEU A 130 -17.88 -4.18 -9.94
N PRO A 131 -16.91 -3.53 -10.59
CA PRO A 131 -15.59 -3.31 -10.02
C PRO A 131 -15.69 -2.39 -8.78
N SER A 132 -15.05 -2.81 -7.68
CA SER A 132 -14.92 -2.02 -6.45
C SER A 132 -13.45 -1.94 -6.02
N LEU A 133 -13.11 -0.88 -5.29
CA LEU A 133 -11.75 -0.66 -4.78
C LEU A 133 -11.68 -1.06 -3.30
N MET A 134 -10.64 -1.83 -2.96
CA MET A 134 -10.31 -2.19 -1.58
C MET A 134 -8.89 -1.72 -1.27
N ALA A 135 -8.76 -0.76 -0.36
CA ALA A 135 -7.47 -0.24 0.07
C ALA A 135 -6.92 -1.05 1.25
N HIS A 136 -5.61 -1.29 1.25
CA HIS A 136 -4.88 -1.89 2.36
C HIS A 136 -3.45 -1.33 2.40
N TRP A 137 -2.79 -1.48 3.55
CA TRP A 137 -1.39 -1.04 3.71
C TRP A 137 -0.43 -2.07 3.11
N LEU A 138 0.21 -1.71 2.00
CA LEU A 138 1.27 -2.53 1.40
C LEU A 138 2.55 -2.53 2.26
N SER A 139 2.90 -1.37 2.83
CA SER A 139 4.08 -1.22 3.68
C SER A 139 3.91 -0.12 4.71
N VAL A 140 4.42 -0.34 5.92
CA VAL A 140 4.53 0.66 6.99
C VAL A 140 6.01 0.82 7.31
N GLU A 141 6.56 2.03 7.15
CA GLU A 141 7.98 2.34 7.40
C GLU A 141 8.94 1.38 6.66
N GLY A 142 8.61 1.02 5.41
CA GLY A 142 9.40 0.13 4.57
C GLY A 142 9.28 -1.36 4.89
N VAL A 143 8.51 -1.74 5.92
CA VAL A 143 8.22 -3.14 6.27
C VAL A 143 6.82 -3.51 5.78
N GLN A 144 6.70 -4.62 5.05
CA GLN A 144 5.40 -5.13 4.63
C GLN A 144 4.68 -5.83 5.81
N PRO A 145 3.50 -5.37 6.23
CA PRO A 145 2.76 -6.05 7.29
C PRO A 145 2.22 -7.40 6.78
N ALA A 146 2.20 -8.40 7.66
CA ALA A 146 1.73 -9.75 7.37
C ALA A 146 0.19 -9.84 7.40
N ILE A 147 -0.49 -9.03 6.60
CA ILE A 147 -1.94 -9.10 6.38
C ILE A 147 -2.27 -10.11 5.27
N SER A 148 -3.49 -10.63 5.22
CA SER A 148 -3.89 -11.63 4.22
C SER A 148 -3.82 -11.12 2.77
N GLN A 149 -3.92 -9.81 2.58
CA GLN A 149 -3.82 -9.15 1.28
C GLN A 149 -2.37 -9.02 0.77
N ASN A 150 -1.39 -9.00 1.67
CA ASN A 150 0.02 -8.88 1.31
C ASN A 150 0.62 -10.28 1.05
N PRO A 151 1.61 -10.38 0.13
CA PRO A 151 2.32 -11.63 -0.06
C PRO A 151 3.01 -12.04 1.25
N PRO A 152 3.06 -13.34 1.59
CA PRO A 152 3.90 -13.79 2.69
C PRO A 152 5.35 -13.38 2.40
N PRO A 153 6.15 -13.01 3.42
CA PRO A 153 7.55 -12.73 3.21
C PRO A 153 8.17 -13.94 2.52
N GLU A 154 8.84 -13.72 1.38
CA GLU A 154 9.56 -14.76 0.66
C GLU A 154 10.64 -15.30 1.61
N THR A 155 10.32 -16.37 2.34
CA THR A 155 11.35 -17.25 2.86
C THR A 155 12.03 -17.80 1.62
N ASN A 156 13.32 -17.52 1.47
CA ASN A 156 14.23 -18.19 0.53
C ASN A 156 14.35 -19.69 0.86
N GLU A 157 13.22 -20.39 0.93
CA GLU A 157 13.09 -21.82 1.10
C GLU A 157 12.36 -22.31 -0.14
N MET A 158 13.17 -22.70 -1.13
CA MET A 158 12.75 -23.66 -2.14
C MET A 158 12.06 -24.84 -1.45
N GLU A 159 10.88 -25.18 -1.95
CA GLU A 159 10.25 -26.50 -1.89
C GLU A 159 10.32 -27.27 -0.56
N SER A 160 9.30 -27.11 0.29
CA SER A 160 8.87 -28.19 1.18
C SER A 160 7.39 -28.02 1.52
N GLY A 161 6.57 -28.92 0.97
CA GLY A 161 5.15 -28.99 1.23
C GLY A 161 4.85 -29.27 2.70
N GLY A 162 4.19 -28.33 3.35
CA GLY A 162 3.65 -28.51 4.70
C GLY A 162 2.52 -27.52 4.98
N LYS A 163 1.28 -27.98 4.84
CA LYS A 163 0.08 -27.22 5.23
C LYS A 163 0.16 -26.85 6.71
N ARG A 164 0.47 -25.59 7.02
CA ARG A 164 0.27 -25.01 8.36
C ARG A 164 -1.05 -24.24 8.37
N LYS A 165 -2.02 -24.74 9.15
CA LYS A 165 -3.21 -23.99 9.56
C LYS A 165 -2.74 -22.74 10.31
N ARG A 166 -3.12 -21.56 9.84
CA ARG A 166 -2.94 -20.29 10.56
C ARG A 166 -4.24 -19.97 11.29
N ASP A 167 -4.17 -20.00 12.62
CA ASP A 167 -5.22 -19.48 13.49
C ASP A 167 -5.32 -17.97 13.32
N VAL A 168 -6.53 -17.49 13.05
CA VAL A 168 -6.89 -16.07 13.00
C VAL A 168 -7.00 -15.59 14.45
N SER A 169 -5.87 -15.27 15.05
CA SER A 169 -5.82 -14.36 16.19
C SER A 169 -5.23 -13.06 15.70
N SER A 170 -5.93 -11.97 16.00
CA SER A 170 -5.57 -10.58 15.70
C SER A 170 -4.30 -10.19 16.47
N GLN A 171 -3.18 -10.79 16.12
CA GLN A 171 -1.87 -10.41 16.62
C GLN A 171 -1.45 -9.20 15.80
N GLN A 172 -1.51 -8.03 16.44
CA GLN A 172 -0.72 -6.89 15.99
C GLN A 172 0.69 -7.40 15.70
N PRO A 173 1.25 -7.17 14.50
CA PRO A 173 2.62 -7.55 14.25
C PRO A 173 3.47 -6.84 15.30
N GLU A 174 4.11 -7.61 16.18
CA GLU A 174 5.16 -7.08 17.04
C GLU A 174 6.15 -6.39 16.10
N PHE A 175 6.19 -5.06 16.15
CA PHE A 175 7.18 -4.26 15.47
C PHE A 175 8.51 -4.51 16.18
N LYS A 176 9.13 -5.67 15.94
CA LYS A 176 10.56 -5.84 16.12
C LYS A 176 11.18 -5.13 14.94
N PRO A 177 11.85 -3.97 15.13
CA PRO A 177 12.63 -3.39 14.06
C PRO A 177 13.72 -4.41 13.68
N LEU A 178 13.48 -5.15 12.59
CA LEU A 178 14.41 -6.17 12.06
C LEU A 178 15.69 -5.54 11.52
N VAL A 179 15.66 -4.23 11.28
CA VAL A 179 16.81 -3.43 10.93
C VAL A 179 17.24 -2.70 12.19
N LYS A 180 18.44 -3.02 12.70
CA LYS A 180 19.17 -2.07 13.57
C LYS A 180 19.19 -0.76 12.78
N HIS A 181 18.37 0.22 13.15
CA HIS A 181 18.33 1.52 12.48
C HIS A 181 19.77 1.94 12.23
N VAL A 182 20.16 2.00 10.95
CA VAL A 182 21.50 2.39 10.54
C VAL A 182 21.54 3.91 10.69
N LEU A 183 21.60 4.37 11.93
CA LEU A 183 21.61 5.77 12.25
C LEU A 183 23.01 6.30 11.92
N SER A 184 23.07 7.25 11.00
CA SER A 184 24.33 7.95 10.69
C SER A 184 24.95 8.53 11.96
N ARG A 185 26.29 8.62 11.99
CA ARG A 185 27.02 9.20 13.13
C ARG A 185 26.56 10.62 13.43
N GLU A 186 26.22 11.40 12.40
CA GLU A 186 25.71 12.76 12.54
C GLU A 186 24.33 12.80 13.20
N LEU A 187 23.43 11.89 12.84
CA LEU A 187 22.10 11.79 13.44
C LEU A 187 22.17 11.32 14.90
N GLN A 188 23.12 10.43 15.23
CA GLN A 188 23.40 10.05 16.61
C GLN A 188 23.87 11.26 17.44
N LEU A 189 24.84 12.02 16.93
CA LEU A 189 25.34 13.22 17.61
C LEU A 189 24.25 14.28 17.75
N TYR A 190 23.40 14.46 16.74
CA TYR A 190 22.22 15.33 16.81
C TYR A 190 21.25 14.90 17.91
N TYR A 191 20.89 13.61 17.95
CA TYR A 191 20.01 13.06 18.97
C TYR A 191 20.60 13.21 20.38
N GLU A 192 21.88 12.93 20.56
CA GLU A 192 22.57 13.15 21.84
C GLU A 192 22.55 14.63 22.23
N HIS A 193 22.83 15.53 21.30
CA HIS A 193 22.83 16.97 21.56
C HIS A 193 21.45 17.46 22.01
N VAL A 194 20.39 17.07 21.29
CA VAL A 194 19.00 17.43 21.62
C VAL A 194 18.58 16.85 22.97
N THR A 195 18.86 15.56 23.23
CA THR A 195 18.47 14.92 24.50
C THR A 195 19.21 15.48 25.72
N LYS A 196 20.50 15.85 25.56
CA LYS A 196 21.30 16.50 26.60
C LYS A 196 20.71 17.87 26.98
N HIS A 197 20.39 18.71 25.98
CA HIS A 197 19.84 20.04 26.23
C HIS A 197 18.42 20.01 26.82
N ILE A 198 17.58 19.04 26.43
CA ILE A 198 16.22 18.88 27.00
C ILE A 198 16.24 18.50 28.48
N VAL A 199 17.26 17.77 28.94
CA VAL A 199 17.46 17.45 30.37
C VAL A 199 18.20 18.59 31.09
N GLY A 200 18.90 19.44 30.35
CA GLY A 200 19.53 20.65 30.85
C GLY A 200 18.54 21.68 31.40
N ASN A 201 19.06 22.63 32.17
CA ASN A 201 18.24 23.66 32.85
C ASN A 201 18.13 24.96 32.03
N ASP A 202 18.69 24.98 30.81
CA ASP A 202 18.82 26.18 29.98
C ASP A 202 17.68 26.31 28.97
N ASN A 203 16.63 27.05 29.34
CA ASN A 203 15.43 27.22 28.52
C ASN A 203 15.70 27.78 27.11
N ALA A 204 16.71 28.66 26.95
CA ALA A 204 17.03 29.25 25.65
C ALA A 204 17.58 28.22 24.65
N GLN A 205 18.43 27.29 25.12
CA GLN A 205 18.96 26.21 24.29
C GLN A 205 17.88 25.19 23.95
N VAL A 206 16.97 24.91 24.89
CA VAL A 206 15.80 24.06 24.64
C VAL A 206 14.94 24.66 23.53
N ASP A 207 14.60 25.95 23.58
CA ASP A 207 13.74 26.58 22.58
C ASP A 207 14.39 26.60 21.17
N LEU A 208 15.73 26.75 21.08
CA LEU A 208 16.47 26.62 19.82
C LEU A 208 16.43 25.18 19.28
N CYS A 209 16.70 24.18 20.13
CA CYS A 209 16.63 22.77 19.73
C CYS A 209 15.21 22.37 19.28
N LEU A 210 14.17 22.88 19.94
CA LEU A 210 12.78 22.59 19.60
C LEU A 210 12.38 23.17 18.24
N LYS A 211 12.83 24.39 17.92
CA LYS A 211 12.64 24.98 16.58
C LYS A 211 13.34 24.15 15.51
N SER A 212 14.57 23.73 15.77
CA SER A 212 15.31 22.81 14.88
C SER A 212 14.54 21.52 14.63
N VAL A 213 13.95 20.91 15.66
CA VAL A 213 13.14 19.67 15.51
C VAL A 213 11.83 19.91 14.74
N ALA A 214 11.22 21.08 14.89
CA ALA A 214 9.96 21.43 14.22
C ALA A 214 10.14 21.67 12.71
N GLU A 215 11.28 22.23 12.29
CA GLU A 215 11.51 22.66 10.90
C GLU A 215 12.37 21.68 10.09
N ALA A 216 13.24 20.89 10.74
CA ALA A 216 14.23 20.08 10.02
C ALA A 216 13.60 18.90 9.26
N PRO A 217 13.85 18.77 7.94
CA PRO A 217 13.51 17.58 7.17
C PRO A 217 14.49 16.43 7.43
N GLY A 218 14.09 15.18 7.17
CA GLY A 218 14.98 14.01 7.22
C GLY A 218 15.20 13.37 8.60
N LEU A 219 14.56 13.90 9.65
CA LEU A 219 14.65 13.35 11.01
C LEU A 219 13.73 12.13 11.25
N GLN A 220 13.03 11.61 10.23
CA GLN A 220 12.04 10.54 10.39
C GLN A 220 12.62 9.28 11.05
N GLN A 221 13.87 8.93 10.76
CA GLN A 221 14.55 7.80 11.38
C GLN A 221 14.80 7.98 12.89
N LEU A 222 14.83 9.22 13.38
CA LEU A 222 14.97 9.54 14.81
C LEU A 222 13.63 9.54 15.55
N LEU A 223 12.50 9.57 14.84
CA LEU A 223 11.18 9.64 15.45
C LEU A 223 10.91 8.50 16.47
N PRO A 224 11.20 7.22 16.19
CA PRO A 224 10.99 6.14 17.16
C PRO A 224 11.82 6.34 18.43
N TYR A 225 13.03 6.87 18.29
CA TYR A 225 13.93 7.15 19.41
C TYR A 225 13.43 8.32 20.26
N PHE A 226 12.95 9.40 19.64
CA PHE A 226 12.34 10.52 20.37
C PHE A 226 11.06 10.08 21.09
N VAL A 227 10.20 9.29 20.45
CA VAL A 227 8.99 8.74 21.08
C VAL A 227 9.36 7.87 22.29
N HIS A 228 10.31 6.94 22.13
CA HIS A 228 10.78 6.10 23.22
C HIS A 228 11.39 6.94 24.36
N PHE A 229 12.18 7.97 24.03
CA PHE A 229 12.76 8.89 25.01
C PHE A 229 11.69 9.63 25.80
N VAL A 230 10.67 10.17 25.13
CA VAL A 230 9.54 10.86 25.77
C VAL A 230 8.78 9.90 26.70
N VAL A 231 8.52 8.67 26.27
CA VAL A 231 7.80 7.68 27.08
C VAL A 231 8.60 7.27 28.32
N THR A 232 9.88 6.94 28.14
CA THR A 232 10.75 6.50 29.23
C THR A 232 11.01 7.62 30.23
N LYS A 233 11.35 8.83 29.77
CA LYS A 233 11.62 9.98 30.65
C LYS A 233 10.36 10.60 31.22
N GLY A 234 9.25 10.62 30.47
CA GLY A 234 7.95 11.08 30.95
C GLY A 234 7.45 10.26 32.14
N ASN A 235 7.63 8.94 32.09
CA ASN A 235 7.25 8.05 33.19
C ASN A 235 8.25 8.06 34.37
N ALA A 236 9.56 8.20 34.10
CA ALA A 236 10.58 8.21 35.15
C ALA A 236 10.66 9.53 35.95
N ASN A 237 10.46 10.68 35.29
CA ASN A 237 10.75 12.01 35.84
C ASN A 237 9.51 12.79 36.29
N LEU A 238 8.52 12.12 36.86
CA LEU A 238 7.25 12.75 37.26
C LEU A 238 7.39 13.74 38.45
N LYS A 239 8.58 13.82 39.04
CA LYS A 239 8.94 14.74 40.15
C LYS A 239 9.60 16.04 39.68
N ASN A 240 10.14 16.08 38.46
CA ASN A 240 10.88 17.25 37.95
C ASN A 240 10.05 17.96 36.88
N LEU A 241 9.34 19.03 37.25
CA LEU A 241 8.46 19.71 36.31
C LEU A 241 9.16 20.35 35.11
N LYS A 242 10.37 20.88 35.29
CA LYS A 242 11.09 21.56 34.20
C LYS A 242 11.35 20.61 33.04
N VAL A 243 11.82 19.41 33.34
CA VAL A 243 12.05 18.34 32.35
C VAL A 243 10.72 17.90 31.72
N LEU A 244 9.66 17.75 32.52
CA LEU A 244 8.36 17.34 31.98
C LEU A 244 7.75 18.41 31.04
N LYS A 245 7.93 19.69 31.36
CA LYS A 245 7.55 20.81 30.49
C LYS A 245 8.37 20.82 29.19
N ALA A 246 9.67 20.60 29.27
CA ALA A 246 10.52 20.47 28.07
C ALA A 246 10.11 19.25 27.21
N LEU A 247 9.75 18.12 27.81
CA LEU A 247 9.25 16.94 27.10
C LEU A 247 7.91 17.19 26.41
N MET A 248 6.95 17.84 27.07
CA MET A 248 5.69 18.19 26.42
C MET A 248 5.90 19.19 25.28
N ARG A 249 6.82 20.15 25.43
CA ARG A 249 7.23 21.05 24.34
C ARG A 249 7.86 20.29 23.18
N LEU A 250 8.65 19.26 23.45
CA LEU A 250 9.17 18.35 22.41
C LEU A 250 8.04 17.63 21.69
N VAL A 251 7.05 17.09 22.40
CA VAL A 251 5.88 16.44 21.77
C VAL A 251 5.14 17.42 20.87
N HIS A 252 4.93 18.66 21.31
CA HIS A 252 4.32 19.70 20.48
C HIS A 252 5.18 20.04 19.25
N ALA A 253 6.50 20.15 19.39
CA ALA A 253 7.41 20.42 18.26
C ALA A 253 7.42 19.26 17.25
N LEU A 254 7.35 18.01 17.72
CA LEU A 254 7.19 16.85 16.86
C LEU A 254 5.86 16.94 16.09
N LEU A 255 4.74 17.21 16.77
CA LEU A 255 3.41 17.34 16.14
C LEU A 255 3.29 18.50 15.16
N ALA A 256 4.10 19.55 15.33
CA ALA A 256 4.14 20.69 14.43
C ALA A 256 4.88 20.39 13.11
N ASN A 257 5.77 19.41 13.10
CA ASN A 257 6.59 19.10 11.92
C ASN A 257 5.76 18.33 10.87
N PRO A 258 5.60 18.88 9.64
CA PRO A 258 4.81 18.24 8.58
C PRO A 258 5.45 16.98 8.00
N TYR A 259 6.75 16.79 8.20
CA TYR A 259 7.51 15.66 7.64
C TYR A 259 7.45 14.40 8.52
N PHE A 260 6.87 14.47 9.73
CA PHE A 260 6.75 13.31 10.59
C PHE A 260 5.40 12.61 10.45
N GLY A 261 5.43 11.33 10.08
CA GLY A 261 4.28 10.42 10.16
C GLY A 261 3.99 9.97 11.60
N ILE A 262 3.74 10.92 12.52
CA ILE A 262 3.49 10.65 13.97
C ILE A 262 2.26 9.78 14.19
N GLU A 263 1.38 9.75 13.19
CA GLU A 263 0.19 8.93 13.11
C GLU A 263 0.40 7.51 13.65
N HIS A 264 1.50 6.83 13.26
CA HIS A 264 1.82 5.47 13.70
C HIS A 264 2.18 5.38 15.19
N TYR A 265 2.69 6.45 15.80
CA TYR A 265 3.17 6.47 17.19
C TYR A 265 2.21 7.16 18.17
N CYS A 266 1.08 7.70 17.68
CA CYS A 266 0.06 8.35 18.50
C CYS A 266 -0.40 7.46 19.67
N HIS A 267 -0.59 6.16 19.43
CA HIS A 267 -1.02 5.20 20.44
C HIS A 267 -0.03 5.02 21.60
N GLN A 268 1.27 5.28 21.36
CA GLN A 268 2.34 5.17 22.36
C GLN A 268 2.58 6.50 23.09
N LEU A 269 2.41 7.65 22.41
CA LEU A 269 2.56 8.98 23.00
C LEU A 269 1.36 9.39 23.87
N LEU A 270 0.15 9.06 23.41
CA LEU A 270 -1.09 9.49 24.06
C LEU A 270 -1.19 9.09 25.55
N PRO A 271 -0.83 7.86 25.98
CA PRO A 271 -0.84 7.50 27.40
C PRO A 271 0.06 8.39 28.26
N VAL A 272 1.20 8.85 27.75
CA VAL A 272 2.16 9.70 28.49
C VAL A 272 1.60 11.11 28.65
N VAL A 273 1.07 11.68 27.57
CA VAL A 273 0.43 13.01 27.59
C VAL A 273 -0.80 13.00 28.49
N LEU A 274 -1.66 11.96 28.38
CA LEU A 274 -2.79 11.78 29.27
C LEU A 274 -2.33 11.61 30.72
N THR A 275 -1.31 10.82 31.00
CA THR A 275 -0.76 10.68 32.37
C THR A 275 -0.34 12.04 32.94
N CYS A 276 0.23 12.93 32.14
CA CYS A 276 0.62 14.28 32.58
C CYS A 276 -0.60 15.17 32.92
N VAL A 277 -1.71 15.02 32.19
CA VAL A 277 -2.97 15.71 32.47
C VAL A 277 -3.64 15.15 33.74
N VAL A 278 -3.63 13.84 33.88
CA VAL A 278 -4.50 13.06 34.78
C VAL A 278 -3.92 12.87 36.18
N ARG A 279 -2.60 12.81 36.32
CA ARG A 279 -1.95 12.28 37.53
C ARG A 279 -2.18 13.13 38.78
N LYS A 280 -2.45 12.46 39.91
CA LYS A 280 -2.78 13.05 41.22
C LYS A 280 -1.61 13.83 41.86
N LYS A 281 -0.36 13.38 41.69
CA LYS A 281 0.85 14.02 42.21
C LYS A 281 1.84 14.26 41.08
N LEU A 282 2.02 15.52 40.73
CA LEU A 282 3.08 16.01 39.85
C LEU A 282 4.00 16.85 40.74
N GLY A 283 5.32 16.68 40.65
CA GLY A 283 6.27 17.42 41.51
C GLY A 283 6.53 16.82 42.89
N LYS A 284 7.48 17.43 43.62
CA LYS A 284 7.83 17.05 45.00
C LYS A 284 6.95 17.76 46.03
N ASN A 285 6.57 19.02 45.80
CA ASN A 285 5.77 19.85 46.70
C ASN A 285 4.57 20.46 45.96
N GLN A 286 3.36 20.31 46.50
CA GLN A 286 2.09 20.57 45.81
C GLN A 286 1.71 22.07 45.70
N SER A 287 2.51 22.97 46.29
CA SER A 287 2.11 24.36 46.55
C SER A 287 3.03 25.45 45.95
N GLU A 288 4.24 25.11 45.50
CA GLU A 288 5.23 26.10 44.99
C GLU A 288 5.59 25.92 43.51
N GLU A 289 5.05 24.91 42.86
CA GLU A 289 5.44 24.50 41.51
C GLU A 289 4.25 24.66 40.53
N ASP A 290 4.52 25.24 39.35
CA ASP A 290 3.54 25.56 38.28
C ASP A 290 2.95 24.32 37.58
N HIS A 291 2.34 23.41 38.34
CA HIS A 291 1.71 22.19 37.83
C HIS A 291 0.52 22.49 36.91
N TRP A 292 -0.18 23.59 37.15
CA TRP A 292 -1.33 24.01 36.35
C TRP A 292 -0.94 24.33 34.91
N SER A 293 0.11 25.11 34.70
CA SER A 293 0.59 25.48 33.36
C SER A 293 0.97 24.27 32.49
N LEU A 294 1.53 23.22 33.11
CA LEU A 294 1.93 22.00 32.44
C LEU A 294 0.74 21.13 32.06
N ARG A 295 -0.25 21.00 32.96
CA ARG A 295 -1.52 20.34 32.65
C ARG A 295 -2.24 21.11 31.53
N ASP A 296 -2.12 22.44 31.54
CA ASP A 296 -2.76 23.26 30.56
C ASP A 296 -2.23 23.03 29.15
N PHE A 297 -0.91 23.02 29.04
CA PHE A 297 -0.21 22.73 27.81
C PHE A 297 -0.43 21.29 27.32
N SER A 298 -0.44 20.31 28.24
CA SER A 298 -0.64 18.90 27.88
C SER A 298 -2.03 18.64 27.32
N ALA A 299 -3.08 19.28 27.85
CA ALA A 299 -4.43 19.12 27.28
C ALA A 299 -4.57 19.80 25.91
N LYS A 300 -3.87 20.92 25.68
CA LYS A 300 -3.82 21.53 24.35
C LYS A 300 -3.24 20.55 23.33
N ILE A 301 -2.15 19.85 23.68
CA ILE A 301 -1.57 18.80 22.85
C ILE A 301 -2.58 17.67 22.57
N VAL A 302 -3.36 17.23 23.57
CA VAL A 302 -4.40 16.21 23.36
C VAL A 302 -5.49 16.71 22.40
N ALA A 303 -5.91 17.97 22.51
CA ALA A 303 -6.87 18.57 21.59
C ALA A 303 -6.31 18.68 20.16
N ASP A 304 -5.04 19.07 20.02
CA ASP A 304 -4.35 19.13 18.72
C ASP A 304 -4.23 17.73 18.08
N ILE A 305 -3.94 16.70 18.88
CA ILE A 305 -3.92 15.30 18.41
C ILE A 305 -5.34 14.86 18.02
N SER A 306 -6.34 15.16 18.85
CA SER A 306 -7.72 14.72 18.60
C SER A 306 -8.29 15.36 17.34
N SER A 307 -8.04 16.65 17.11
CA SER A 307 -8.54 17.36 15.91
C SER A 307 -7.85 16.89 14.63
N ARG A 308 -6.54 16.62 14.67
CA ARG A 308 -5.77 16.18 13.49
C ARG A 308 -6.01 14.73 13.08
N PHE A 309 -6.28 13.85 14.04
CA PHE A 309 -6.33 12.39 13.80
C PHE A 309 -7.74 11.79 13.97
N SER A 310 -8.78 12.61 14.16
CA SER A 310 -10.17 12.13 14.31
C SER A 310 -10.66 11.37 13.08
N ASP A 311 -10.34 11.86 11.89
CA ASP A 311 -10.87 11.30 10.63
C ASP A 311 -10.14 10.01 10.23
N THR A 312 -8.84 9.92 10.51
CA THR A 312 -8.02 8.76 10.16
C THR A 312 -8.20 7.60 11.14
N TYR A 313 -8.44 7.89 12.43
CA TYR A 313 -8.64 6.87 13.46
C TYR A 313 -9.94 7.06 14.24
N PRO A 314 -11.03 6.39 13.81
CA PRO A 314 -12.29 6.44 14.54
C PRO A 314 -12.22 5.83 15.95
N THR A 315 -11.15 5.09 16.28
CA THR A 315 -10.94 4.48 17.60
C THR A 315 -10.25 5.40 18.61
N LEU A 316 -9.62 6.49 18.15
CA LEU A 316 -8.82 7.38 18.99
C LEU A 316 -9.71 8.22 19.93
N GLN A 317 -10.72 8.86 19.35
CA GLN A 317 -11.63 9.74 20.08
C GLN A 317 -12.44 8.98 21.16
N PRO A 318 -13.06 7.80 20.89
CA PRO A 318 -13.71 7.00 21.93
C PRO A 318 -12.76 6.57 23.06
N ARG A 319 -11.49 6.27 22.74
CA ARG A 319 -10.49 5.89 23.75
C ARG A 319 -10.17 7.06 24.68
N ILE A 320 -9.95 8.26 24.13
CA ILE A 320 -9.68 9.46 24.92
C ILE A 320 -10.87 9.77 25.84
N THR A 321 -12.09 9.78 25.29
CA THR A 321 -13.33 10.03 26.05
C THR A 321 -13.52 9.01 27.17
N LYS A 322 -13.33 7.71 26.90
CA LYS A 322 -13.38 6.67 27.95
C LYS A 322 -12.34 6.88 29.05
N THR A 323 -11.15 7.36 28.70
CA THR A 323 -10.08 7.62 29.67
C THR A 323 -10.45 8.79 30.58
N TYR A 324 -11.02 9.87 30.03
CA TYR A 324 -11.53 11.00 30.81
C TYR A 324 -12.76 10.64 31.67
N LEU A 325 -13.71 9.87 31.12
CA LEU A 325 -14.92 9.46 31.83
C LEU A 325 -14.62 8.46 32.96
N GLY A 326 -13.76 7.47 32.73
CA GLY A 326 -13.31 6.54 33.77
C GLY A 326 -12.67 7.24 34.98
N MET A 327 -12.22 8.49 34.81
CA MET A 327 -11.64 9.28 35.89
C MET A 327 -12.63 10.15 36.66
N THR A 328 -13.73 10.58 36.05
CA THR A 328 -14.78 11.33 36.78
C THR A 328 -15.42 10.44 37.84
N SER A 329 -15.50 9.13 37.59
CA SER A 329 -15.99 8.12 38.53
C SER A 329 -15.04 7.81 39.70
N PHE A 330 -13.72 7.98 39.53
CA PHE A 330 -12.69 7.65 40.53
C PHE A 330 -11.96 8.89 41.10
N THR A 331 -12.64 9.64 41.98
CA THR A 331 -12.12 10.55 43.04
C THR A 331 -11.49 11.93 42.70
N SER A 332 -11.85 12.90 43.57
CA SER A 332 -11.34 14.27 43.83
C SER A 332 -11.93 15.42 42.99
N PHE A 333 -12.54 16.40 43.68
CA PHE A 333 -13.23 17.59 43.15
C PHE A 333 -12.38 18.37 42.12
N SER A 334 -11.07 18.48 42.34
CA SER A 334 -10.15 19.14 41.39
C SER A 334 -10.00 18.38 40.06
N LYS A 335 -10.12 17.05 40.04
CA LYS A 335 -10.05 16.24 38.81
C LYS A 335 -11.35 16.27 38.02
N ALA A 336 -12.48 16.22 38.72
CA ALA A 336 -13.80 16.31 38.12
C ALA A 336 -13.97 17.67 37.42
N VAL A 337 -13.63 18.77 38.11
CA VAL A 337 -13.66 20.12 37.53
C VAL A 337 -12.72 20.25 36.33
N PHE A 338 -11.50 19.71 36.39
CA PHE A 338 -10.55 19.79 35.25
C PHE A 338 -10.98 18.97 34.02
N ALA A 339 -11.57 17.78 34.24
CA ALA A 339 -12.14 16.99 33.15
C ALA A 339 -13.35 17.72 32.55
N PHE A 340 -14.27 18.22 33.39
CA PHE A 340 -15.48 18.93 32.96
C PHE A 340 -15.18 20.22 32.18
N TRP A 341 -14.22 21.03 32.63
CA TRP A 341 -13.87 22.31 32.00
C TRP A 341 -13.18 22.15 30.63
N ARG A 342 -12.65 20.96 30.31
CA ARG A 342 -11.85 20.72 29.10
C ARG A 342 -12.43 19.69 28.12
N LEU A 343 -13.50 19.00 28.51
CA LEU A 343 -14.37 18.28 27.58
C LEU A 343 -14.89 19.13 26.38
N PRO A 344 -15.06 20.47 26.47
CA PRO A 344 -15.46 21.27 25.31
C PRO A 344 -14.44 21.29 24.16
N PHE A 345 -13.17 20.98 24.42
CA PHE A 345 -12.13 20.96 23.39
C PHE A 345 -12.15 19.70 22.50
N LEU A 346 -13.00 18.70 22.81
CA LEU A 346 -13.03 17.40 22.14
C LEU A 346 -14.17 17.24 21.09
N ASN A 347 -14.92 18.31 20.81
CA ASN A 347 -16.18 18.43 20.02
C ASN A 347 -17.45 18.48 20.89
N ASP A 348 -18.36 19.38 20.49
CA ASP A 348 -19.69 19.61 21.11
C ASP A 348 -20.55 18.33 21.19
N PHE A 349 -20.36 17.40 20.24
CA PHE A 349 -21.08 16.12 20.21
C PHE A 349 -20.72 15.18 21.37
N ILE A 350 -19.46 15.18 21.83
CA ILE A 350 -19.05 14.37 22.99
C ILE A 350 -19.54 15.02 24.28
N LEU A 351 -19.55 16.35 24.34
CA LEU A 351 -20.05 17.09 25.49
C LEU A 351 -21.52 16.74 25.78
N ALA A 352 -22.35 16.66 24.73
CA ALA A 352 -23.76 16.28 24.85
C ALA A 352 -23.94 14.84 25.38
N GLY A 353 -23.14 13.88 24.91
CA GLY A 353 -23.18 12.50 25.40
C GLY A 353 -22.69 12.33 26.83
N ALA A 354 -21.61 13.02 27.21
CA ALA A 354 -21.06 12.96 28.56
C ALA A 354 -21.90 13.69 29.62
N LEU A 355 -22.68 14.71 29.21
CA LEU A 355 -23.62 15.40 30.10
C LEU A 355 -24.90 14.58 30.35
N LEU A 356 -25.32 13.73 29.41
CA LEU A 356 -26.47 12.84 29.56
C LEU A 356 -26.18 11.65 30.49
N ASP A 357 -24.95 11.12 30.51
CA ASP A 357 -24.55 10.00 31.39
C ASP A 357 -24.26 10.42 32.85
N VAL A 358 -24.31 11.73 33.17
CA VAL A 358 -24.03 12.27 34.51
C VAL A 358 -25.30 12.68 35.27
N GLN A 359 -26.49 12.58 34.65
CA GLN A 359 -27.78 12.56 35.34
C GLN A 359 -28.17 11.13 35.69
#